data_AF-A0A8J6TLX6-F1
#
_entry.id   AF-A0A8J6TLX6-F1
#
_cell.length_a   1.000
_cell.length_b   1.000
_cell.length_c   1.000
_cell.angle_alpha   90.00
_cell.angle_beta   90.00
_cell.angle_gamma   90.00
#
_symmetry.space_group_name_H-M   'P 1'
#
loop_
_entity.id
_entity.type
_entity.pdbx_description
1 polymer ?
#
loop_
_entity_poly.entity_id
_entity_poly.type
_entity_poly.pdbx_seq_one_letter_code
_entity_poly.pdbx_strand_id
1 'polypeptide(L)'
;MKYFTLRGKGYRIRLEGFLWSIAALVFHKVLKLHDLKYKSSLESSNSVKSANWIISFSKAKSIFDKNPERKSEILNEASIILHRKFAILGCDLEYEGSEINWHLDPRSDFEWRRKYYKRLYTVSNSSENTDCKMPWELSRSQHLPFLIKGYFASGGDEYIKETVRQIYNWIENNKFLYGINWTCAMEVAIRACNWIWAWWAFKDDPEWTEAFDNKFLKSIWQHGWYIENNLEDKGGIRTNHYLSDIVGLLFIGIMFPHFKDAERWKKFGVQELIRCMEEMVYPDGVSFENSTAYHRLVLELFTYSAILCKRNDIVLPAPFWQRLEKMFEFIMYCMRPDGLMPMIGDSDDGRFFILADYYDWDRSDFRYLLSIGAVLFKRSDLKLMAGRAHEEIFWLFGEDGVEQYGRL
;
A
#
# COMPACT_ATOMS: atom_id res chain seq x y z
N MET A 1 -21.73 -27.89 23.20
CA MET A 1 -21.27 -29.26 23.54
C MET A 1 -22.39 -30.24 23.27
N LYS A 2 -22.29 -31.09 22.23
CA LYS A 2 -23.11 -32.30 22.12
C LYS A 2 -22.16 -33.49 22.10
N TYR A 3 -22.26 -34.33 23.12
CA TYR A 3 -21.44 -35.53 23.32
C TYR A 3 -22.06 -36.70 22.55
N PHE A 4 -21.24 -37.45 21.81
CA PHE A 4 -21.54 -38.83 21.44
C PHE A 4 -20.67 -39.75 22.30
N THR A 5 -21.32 -40.63 23.06
CA THR A 5 -20.69 -41.64 23.92
C THR A 5 -20.59 -42.96 23.17
N LEU A 6 -19.37 -43.47 22.98
CA LEU A 6 -19.13 -44.88 22.65
C LEU A 6 -18.33 -45.50 23.81
N ARG A 7 -18.93 -46.49 24.47
CA ARG A 7 -18.30 -47.31 25.52
C ARG A 7 -17.39 -48.35 24.86
N GLY A 8 -16.12 -48.41 25.27
CA GLY A 8 -15.24 -49.54 24.99
C GLY A 8 -13.75 -49.21 25.12
N LYS A 9 -13.14 -49.61 26.24
CA LYS A 9 -11.69 -49.73 26.52
C LYS A 9 -10.77 -48.60 26.01
N GLY A 10 -10.62 -47.57 26.84
CA GLY A 10 -9.33 -47.17 27.39
C GLY A 10 -8.13 -46.93 26.45
N TYR A 11 -8.29 -46.15 25.38
CA TYR A 11 -7.17 -45.38 24.80
C TYR A 11 -7.67 -43.97 24.46
N ARG A 12 -7.51 -43.03 25.41
CA ARG A 12 -7.53 -41.59 25.09
C ARG A 12 -6.19 -41.25 24.43
N ILE A 13 -6.04 -41.62 23.17
CA ILE A 13 -5.00 -41.00 22.33
C ILE A 13 -5.40 -39.54 22.21
N ARG A 14 -4.49 -38.60 22.53
CA ARG A 14 -4.66 -37.16 22.29
C ARG A 14 -4.92 -36.94 20.80
N LEU A 15 -6.20 -36.98 20.39
CA LEU A 15 -6.66 -36.68 19.03
C LEU A 15 -6.23 -35.27 18.60
N GLU A 16 -6.10 -34.35 19.55
CA GLU A 16 -5.50 -33.04 19.31
C GLU A 16 -4.06 -33.17 18.82
N GLY A 17 -3.19 -33.92 19.51
CA GLY A 17 -1.78 -34.06 19.15
C GLY A 17 -1.56 -34.59 17.73
N PHE A 18 -2.34 -35.59 17.31
CA PHE A 18 -2.23 -36.20 15.99
C PHE A 18 -2.76 -35.29 14.86
N LEU A 19 -3.88 -34.59 15.08
CA LEU A 19 -4.38 -33.57 14.16
C LEU A 19 -3.41 -32.38 14.06
N TRP A 20 -2.75 -32.02 15.15
CA TRP A 20 -1.69 -31.02 15.19
C TRP A 20 -0.44 -31.46 14.42
N SER A 21 -0.03 -32.73 14.53
CA SER A 21 1.08 -33.27 13.73
C SER A 21 0.75 -33.27 12.23
N ILE A 22 -0.47 -33.63 11.85
CA ILE A 22 -0.92 -33.58 10.45
C ILE A 22 -1.01 -32.13 9.96
N ALA A 23 -1.59 -31.22 10.74
CA ALA A 23 -1.65 -29.80 10.39
C ALA A 23 -0.25 -29.19 10.27
N ALA A 24 0.68 -29.52 11.17
CA ALA A 24 2.08 -29.08 11.11
C ALA A 24 2.83 -29.70 9.92
N LEU A 25 2.56 -30.95 9.54
CA LEU A 25 3.12 -31.62 8.36
C LEU A 25 2.58 -31.03 7.05
N VAL A 26 1.27 -30.79 6.97
CA VAL A 26 0.63 -30.07 5.85
C VAL A 26 1.19 -28.66 5.77
N PHE A 27 1.38 -27.98 6.90
CA PHE A 27 1.92 -26.63 6.98
C PHE A 27 3.40 -26.54 6.58
N HIS A 28 4.24 -27.46 7.06
CA HIS A 28 5.64 -27.54 6.66
C HIS A 28 5.77 -27.95 5.18
N LYS A 29 4.85 -28.77 4.67
CA LYS A 29 4.70 -29.00 3.23
C LYS A 29 4.25 -27.74 2.49
N VAL A 30 3.32 -26.93 3.01
CA VAL A 30 2.89 -25.67 2.39
C VAL A 30 4.04 -24.66 2.33
N LEU A 31 4.83 -24.50 3.40
CA LEU A 31 6.01 -23.62 3.41
C LEU A 31 7.16 -24.15 2.52
N LYS A 32 7.40 -25.47 2.48
CA LYS A 32 8.37 -26.05 1.54
C LYS A 32 7.91 -25.98 0.09
N LEU A 33 6.63 -26.25 -0.18
CA LEU A 33 5.99 -26.08 -1.49
C LEU A 33 5.98 -24.60 -1.89
N HIS A 34 5.89 -23.68 -0.94
CA HIS A 34 5.98 -22.25 -1.17
C HIS A 34 7.39 -21.84 -1.61
N ASP A 35 8.43 -22.27 -0.91
CA ASP A 35 9.82 -22.01 -1.33
C ASP A 35 10.15 -22.67 -2.66
N LEU A 36 9.58 -23.85 -2.93
CA LEU A 36 9.66 -24.50 -4.25
C LEU A 36 8.86 -23.74 -5.32
N LYS A 37 7.69 -23.21 -4.99
CA LYS A 37 6.86 -22.40 -5.90
C LYS A 37 7.54 -21.09 -6.25
N TYR A 38 8.14 -20.39 -5.28
CA TYR A 38 8.96 -19.20 -5.52
C TYR A 38 10.18 -19.52 -6.37
N LYS A 39 10.94 -20.57 -6.02
CA LYS A 39 12.08 -21.00 -6.85
C LYS A 39 11.66 -21.39 -8.26
N SER A 40 10.44 -21.91 -8.44
CA SER A 40 9.85 -22.20 -9.76
C SER A 40 9.20 -21.00 -10.44
N SER A 41 9.00 -19.88 -9.72
CA SER A 41 8.43 -18.66 -10.27
C SER A 41 9.48 -17.72 -10.84
N LEU A 42 10.75 -17.92 -10.48
CA LEU A 42 11.90 -17.29 -11.11
C LEU A 42 12.22 -18.04 -12.41
N GLU A 43 11.59 -17.67 -13.53
CA GLU A 43 12.07 -18.11 -14.85
C GLU A 43 13.30 -17.30 -15.26
N SER A 44 14.29 -17.99 -15.85
CA SER A 44 15.47 -17.38 -16.45
C SER A 44 15.07 -16.57 -17.68
N SER A 45 14.84 -15.27 -17.51
CA SER A 45 14.53 -14.39 -18.62
C SER A 45 15.44 -13.17 -18.61
N ASN A 46 16.54 -13.29 -19.35
CA ASN A 46 17.32 -12.15 -19.83
C ASN A 46 16.39 -11.17 -20.57
N SER A 47 16.41 -9.91 -20.13
CA SER A 47 15.85 -8.71 -20.81
C SER A 47 14.33 -8.45 -20.79
N VAL A 48 13.62 -8.72 -19.69
CA VAL A 48 12.29 -8.08 -19.53
C VAL A 48 12.51 -6.60 -19.19
N LYS A 49 12.09 -5.69 -20.09
CA LYS A 49 12.07 -4.24 -19.79
C LYS A 49 11.28 -4.02 -18.51
N SER A 50 11.87 -3.28 -17.56
CA SER A 50 11.18 -2.94 -16.31
C SER A 50 9.94 -2.10 -16.63
N ALA A 51 8.80 -2.47 -16.05
CA ALA A 51 7.57 -1.68 -16.12
C ALA A 51 7.77 -0.28 -15.54
N ASN A 52 7.03 0.71 -16.04
CA ASN A 52 7.12 2.10 -15.62
C ASN A 52 6.08 2.40 -14.53
N TRP A 53 6.50 2.87 -13.36
CA TRP A 53 5.58 3.23 -12.29
C TRP A 53 5.42 4.74 -12.15
N ILE A 54 6.41 5.37 -11.51
CA ILE A 54 6.50 6.83 -11.35
C ILE A 54 7.58 7.41 -12.28
N ILE A 55 7.87 8.70 -12.16
CA ILE A 55 8.98 9.32 -12.91
C ILE A 55 10.29 8.56 -12.70
N SER A 56 11.16 8.61 -13.72
CA SER A 56 12.52 8.11 -13.57
C SER A 56 13.27 8.95 -12.54
N PHE A 57 13.79 8.29 -11.51
CA PHE A 57 14.50 8.95 -10.42
C PHE A 57 15.84 9.56 -10.82
N SER A 58 16.42 9.15 -11.96
CA SER A 58 17.56 9.86 -12.57
C SER A 58 17.27 11.34 -12.86
N LYS A 59 15.99 11.72 -13.00
CA LYS A 59 15.55 13.11 -13.19
C LYS A 59 15.17 13.80 -11.88
N ALA A 60 15.04 13.09 -10.75
CA ALA A 60 14.50 13.67 -9.52
C ALA A 60 15.47 14.68 -8.85
N LYS A 61 16.77 14.41 -8.92
CA LYS A 61 17.82 15.23 -8.29
C LYS A 61 17.84 16.68 -8.79
N SER A 62 17.64 16.91 -10.09
CA SER A 62 17.72 18.25 -10.69
C SER A 62 16.58 19.19 -10.28
N ILE A 63 15.48 18.68 -9.71
CA ILE A 63 14.35 19.50 -9.26
C ILE A 63 14.58 20.05 -7.86
N PHE A 64 15.12 19.25 -6.94
CA PHE A 64 15.40 19.72 -5.58
C PHE A 64 16.41 20.87 -5.58
N ASP A 65 17.35 20.86 -6.52
CA ASP A 65 18.32 21.95 -6.67
C ASP A 65 17.69 23.25 -7.18
N LYS A 66 16.53 23.19 -7.86
CA LYS A 66 15.79 24.36 -8.35
C LYS A 66 14.82 24.95 -7.31
N ASN A 67 14.53 24.25 -6.21
CA ASN A 67 13.59 24.72 -5.18
C ASN A 67 14.13 24.46 -3.76
N PRO A 68 15.01 25.36 -3.25
CA PRO A 68 15.70 25.16 -1.97
C PRO A 68 14.78 25.11 -0.74
N GLU A 69 13.69 25.87 -0.74
CA GLU A 69 12.71 25.87 0.35
C GLU A 69 12.04 24.49 0.46
N ARG A 70 11.51 23.98 -0.66
CA ARG A 70 10.91 22.64 -0.68
C ARG A 70 11.90 21.53 -0.33
N LYS A 71 13.14 21.65 -0.82
CA LYS A 71 14.23 20.74 -0.44
C LYS A 71 14.42 20.71 1.08
N SER A 72 14.38 21.87 1.74
CA SER A 72 14.49 21.95 3.21
C SER A 72 13.31 21.29 3.92
N GLU A 73 12.07 21.51 3.47
CA GLU A 73 10.87 20.90 4.05
C GLU A 73 10.93 19.37 3.97
N ILE A 74 11.27 18.84 2.79
CA ILE A 74 11.40 17.39 2.57
C ILE A 74 12.50 16.79 3.46
N LEU A 75 13.64 17.47 3.60
CA LEU A 75 14.71 16.99 4.47
C LEU A 75 14.29 16.98 5.94
N ASN A 76 13.49 17.96 6.37
CA ASN A 76 12.93 17.96 7.72
C ASN A 76 12.00 16.75 7.94
N GLU A 77 11.05 16.52 7.05
CA GLU A 77 10.12 15.38 7.13
C GLU A 77 10.86 14.04 7.06
N ALA A 78 11.78 13.90 6.10
CA ALA A 78 12.56 12.69 5.89
C ALA A 78 13.47 12.39 7.09
N SER A 79 14.04 13.42 7.72
CA SER A 79 14.87 13.27 8.91
C SER A 79 14.08 12.69 10.08
N ILE A 80 12.80 13.04 10.23
CA ILE A 80 11.95 12.48 11.29
C ILE A 80 11.82 10.95 11.10
N ILE A 81 11.54 10.50 9.87
CA ILE A 81 11.45 9.06 9.54
C ILE A 81 12.81 8.35 9.62
N LEU A 82 13.90 9.04 9.25
CA LEU A 82 15.28 8.53 9.37
C LEU A 82 15.61 8.15 10.82
N HIS A 83 15.04 8.87 11.78
CA HIS A 83 15.17 8.61 13.22
C HIS A 83 14.05 7.71 13.78
N ARG A 84 13.29 7.00 12.92
CA ARG A 84 12.20 6.06 13.28
C ARG A 84 11.17 6.65 14.24
N LYS A 85 10.88 7.92 14.05
CA LYS A 85 9.67 8.52 14.59
C LYS A 85 8.56 8.24 13.57
N PHE A 86 7.33 8.05 14.03
CA PHE A 86 6.14 7.84 13.19
C PHE A 86 4.92 8.52 13.84
N ALA A 87 4.02 9.09 13.05
CA ALA A 87 2.72 9.56 13.52
C ALA A 87 1.62 8.69 12.90
N ILE A 88 0.93 7.90 13.73
CA ILE A 88 -0.06 6.91 13.29
C ILE A 88 -1.35 7.12 14.05
N LEU A 89 -2.42 7.45 13.32
CA LEU A 89 -3.77 7.68 13.88
C LEU A 89 -3.75 8.68 15.06
N GLY A 90 -2.90 9.70 15.03
CA GLY A 90 -2.76 10.66 16.14
C GLY A 90 -1.98 10.14 17.36
N CYS A 91 -1.22 9.05 17.21
CA CYS A 91 -0.24 8.58 18.17
C CYS A 91 1.17 8.74 17.60
N ASP A 92 2.06 9.37 18.38
CA ASP A 92 3.47 9.44 18.05
C ASP A 92 4.19 8.18 18.58
N LEU A 93 5.02 7.59 17.73
CA LEU A 93 5.83 6.42 18.00
C LEU A 93 7.29 6.78 17.75
N GLU A 94 8.19 6.34 18.62
CA GLU A 94 9.64 6.50 18.44
C GLU A 94 10.34 5.21 18.84
N TYR A 95 11.27 4.76 18.00
CA TYR A 95 12.04 3.54 18.25
C TYR A 95 13.54 3.86 18.31
N GLU A 96 14.14 3.59 19.47
CA GLU A 96 15.59 3.64 19.66
C GLU A 96 16.28 2.44 19.01
N GLY A 97 17.54 2.62 18.59
CA GLY A 97 18.30 1.55 17.93
C GLY A 97 17.72 1.17 16.57
N SER A 98 17.81 -0.11 16.17
CA SER A 98 17.42 -0.56 14.83
C SER A 98 16.13 -1.39 14.77
N GLU A 99 15.50 -1.65 15.92
CA GLU A 99 14.37 -2.58 16.02
C GLU A 99 13.04 -1.83 16.11
N ILE A 100 12.11 -2.17 15.22
CA ILE A 100 10.75 -1.61 15.22
C ILE A 100 9.78 -2.71 15.68
N ASN A 101 8.94 -2.40 16.67
CA ASN A 101 7.90 -3.34 17.11
C ASN A 101 6.66 -3.24 16.21
N TRP A 102 6.64 -4.02 15.14
CA TRP A 102 5.54 -4.08 14.17
C TRP A 102 4.25 -4.71 14.69
N HIS A 103 4.20 -5.18 15.94
CA HIS A 103 3.05 -5.87 16.53
C HIS A 103 2.49 -5.12 17.75
N LEU A 104 2.92 -3.87 18.00
CA LEU A 104 2.49 -3.08 19.16
C LEU A 104 1.30 -2.18 18.80
N ASP A 105 0.28 -2.17 19.65
CA ASP A 105 -0.63 -1.04 19.81
C ASP A 105 -0.10 -0.17 20.95
N PRO A 106 0.47 1.01 20.65
CA PRO A 106 1.08 1.88 21.66
C PRO A 106 0.06 2.56 22.58
N ARG A 107 -1.23 2.59 22.20
CA ARG A 107 -2.28 3.20 23.04
C ARG A 107 -2.66 2.31 24.21
N SER A 108 -2.59 1.00 24.01
CA SER A 108 -2.92 -0.01 25.02
C SER A 108 -1.69 -0.75 25.56
N ASP A 109 -0.50 -0.47 25.03
CA ASP A 109 0.74 -1.23 25.28
C ASP A 109 0.58 -2.74 24.99
N PHE A 110 -0.30 -3.07 24.03
CA PHE A 110 -0.64 -4.44 23.69
C PHE A 110 0.19 -4.93 22.52
N GLU A 111 0.90 -6.05 22.70
CA GLU A 111 1.65 -6.70 21.63
C GLU A 111 0.95 -7.97 21.11
N TRP A 112 0.59 -7.99 19.82
CA TRP A 112 0.03 -9.19 19.20
C TRP A 112 1.06 -10.32 19.10
N ARG A 113 0.60 -11.53 19.43
CA ARG A 113 1.44 -12.73 19.31
C ARG A 113 1.71 -13.06 17.84
N ARG A 114 2.95 -13.46 17.54
CA ARG A 114 3.38 -13.95 16.22
C ARG A 114 2.86 -15.37 15.93
N LYS A 115 1.54 -15.51 15.76
CA LYS A 115 0.84 -16.77 15.44
C LYS A 115 0.34 -16.77 13.99
N TYR A 116 0.00 -17.95 13.48
CA TYR A 116 -0.65 -18.07 12.16
C TYR A 116 -1.85 -17.14 12.08
N TYR A 117 -1.93 -16.30 11.04
CA TYR A 117 -2.84 -15.15 10.98
C TYR A 117 -4.31 -15.50 11.25
N LYS A 118 -4.81 -16.63 10.75
CA LYS A 118 -6.20 -17.09 10.99
C LYS A 118 -6.51 -17.46 12.45
N ARG A 119 -5.51 -17.42 13.34
CA ARG A 119 -5.66 -17.71 14.77
C ARG A 119 -5.53 -16.45 15.62
N LEU A 120 -5.39 -15.30 14.98
CA LEU A 120 -5.46 -13.99 15.60
C LEU A 120 -6.89 -13.47 15.47
N TYR A 121 -7.38 -12.89 16.55
CA TYR A 121 -8.65 -12.18 16.57
C TYR A 121 -8.32 -10.70 16.50
N THR A 122 -8.83 -10.03 15.47
CA THR A 122 -8.58 -8.62 15.15
C THR A 122 -9.69 -7.72 15.67
N VAL A 123 -10.88 -8.27 15.91
CA VAL A 123 -11.98 -7.55 16.55
C VAL A 123 -11.61 -7.29 18.00
N SER A 124 -11.64 -6.03 18.42
CA SER A 124 -11.39 -5.63 19.80
C SER A 124 -12.34 -6.40 20.72
N ASN A 125 -11.80 -7.28 21.56
CA ASN A 125 -12.56 -7.70 22.73
C ASN A 125 -12.61 -6.48 23.64
N SER A 126 -13.81 -6.04 24.00
CA SER A 126 -14.05 -4.86 24.84
C SER A 126 -13.32 -4.87 26.20
N SER A 127 -12.73 -6.02 26.58
CA SER A 127 -11.92 -6.17 27.79
C SER A 127 -10.47 -5.72 27.64
N GLU A 128 -9.88 -5.67 26.43
CA GLU A 128 -8.45 -5.39 26.24
C GLU A 128 -8.18 -4.00 25.61
N ASN A 129 -9.22 -3.28 25.14
CA ASN A 129 -9.12 -1.94 24.54
C ASN A 129 -8.00 -1.79 23.48
N THR A 130 -7.80 -2.82 22.67
CA THR A 130 -6.74 -2.90 21.64
C THR A 130 -7.26 -2.45 20.27
N ASP A 131 -6.42 -1.81 19.48
CA ASP A 131 -6.72 -1.47 18.08
C ASP A 131 -5.69 -2.06 17.11
N CYS A 132 -6.11 -3.09 16.37
CA CYS A 132 -5.27 -3.75 15.36
C CYS A 132 -4.86 -2.83 14.20
N LYS A 133 -5.53 -1.68 14.03
CA LYS A 133 -5.12 -0.69 13.03
C LYS A 133 -3.74 -0.12 13.35
N MET A 134 -3.36 0.02 14.63
CA MET A 134 -2.06 0.60 14.99
C MET A 134 -0.86 -0.13 14.33
N PRO A 135 -0.69 -1.46 14.50
CA PRO A 135 0.38 -2.17 13.80
C PRO A 135 0.16 -2.27 12.28
N TRP A 136 -1.09 -2.29 11.81
CA TRP A 136 -1.40 -2.30 10.37
C TRP A 136 -0.96 -1.03 9.67
N GLU A 137 -1.31 0.15 10.19
CA GLU A 137 -0.95 1.45 9.65
C GLU A 137 0.57 1.63 9.56
N LEU A 138 1.30 1.28 10.63
CA LEU A 138 2.77 1.26 10.59
C LEU A 138 3.29 0.33 9.48
N SER A 139 2.67 -0.85 9.36
CA SER A 139 3.04 -1.83 8.35
C SER A 139 2.62 -1.46 6.94
N ARG A 140 1.71 -0.51 6.71
CA ARG A 140 1.43 0.03 5.35
C ARG A 140 2.66 0.68 4.73
N SER A 141 3.66 1.04 5.54
CA SER A 141 4.94 1.57 5.08
C SER A 141 4.81 2.89 4.30
N GLN A 142 3.79 3.69 4.62
CA GLN A 142 3.48 4.97 3.95
C GLN A 142 4.48 6.08 4.27
N HIS A 143 5.40 5.83 5.20
CA HIS A 143 6.54 6.67 5.53
C HIS A 143 7.76 6.45 4.63
N LEU A 144 7.90 5.28 3.97
CA LEU A 144 9.03 5.00 3.05
C LEU A 144 9.19 6.05 1.92
N PRO A 145 8.12 6.61 1.33
CA PRO A 145 8.21 7.73 0.41
C PRO A 145 9.11 8.87 0.90
N PHE A 146 9.10 9.18 2.19
CA PHE A 146 9.85 10.29 2.75
C PHE A 146 11.34 9.96 2.85
N LEU A 147 11.72 8.71 3.12
CA LEU A 147 13.12 8.28 3.00
C LEU A 147 13.61 8.35 1.54
N ILE A 148 12.77 7.93 0.58
CA ILE A 148 13.07 8.05 -0.84
C ILE A 148 13.36 9.50 -1.22
N LYS A 149 12.48 10.42 -0.84
CA LYS A 149 12.67 11.86 -1.09
C LYS A 149 13.92 12.39 -0.40
N GLY A 150 14.16 12.01 0.86
CA GLY A 150 15.35 12.38 1.62
C GLY A 150 16.63 12.03 0.89
N TYR A 151 16.73 10.80 0.37
CA TYR A 151 17.87 10.34 -0.44
C TYR A 151 18.10 11.24 -1.66
N PHE A 152 17.05 11.52 -2.45
CA PHE A 152 17.21 12.35 -3.65
C PHE A 152 17.45 13.83 -3.35
N ALA A 153 16.95 14.32 -2.22
CA ALA A 153 17.16 15.69 -1.76
C ALA A 153 18.57 15.90 -1.19
N SER A 154 19.03 15.04 -0.28
CA SER A 154 20.35 15.19 0.36
C SER A 154 21.49 14.66 -0.50
N GLY A 155 21.24 13.60 -1.28
CA GLY A 155 22.27 12.78 -1.91
C GLY A 155 23.02 11.87 -0.92
N GLY A 156 22.51 11.69 0.29
CA GLY A 156 23.11 10.90 1.36
C GLY A 156 22.56 9.48 1.46
N ASP A 157 23.46 8.51 1.62
CA ASP A 157 23.13 7.08 1.67
C ASP A 157 22.37 6.67 2.94
N GLU A 158 22.32 7.51 3.97
CA GLU A 158 21.65 7.21 5.24
C GLU A 158 20.16 6.85 5.04
N TYR A 159 19.51 7.49 4.07
CA TYR A 159 18.09 7.28 3.76
C TYR A 159 17.81 5.93 3.09
N ILE A 160 18.65 5.51 2.14
CA ILE A 160 18.51 4.18 1.53
C ILE A 160 18.90 3.08 2.54
N LYS A 161 19.96 3.30 3.34
CA LYS A 161 20.36 2.39 4.42
C LYS A 161 19.22 2.17 5.41
N GLU A 162 18.51 3.24 5.79
CA GLU A 162 17.34 3.13 6.65
C GLU A 162 16.17 2.44 5.95
N THR A 163 15.92 2.73 4.67
CA THR A 163 14.88 2.06 3.88
C THR A 163 15.09 0.54 3.85
N VAL A 164 16.31 0.10 3.48
CA VAL A 164 16.70 -1.31 3.44
C VAL A 164 16.58 -1.93 4.84
N ARG A 165 17.03 -1.23 5.88
CA ARG A 165 16.95 -1.69 7.27
C ARG A 165 15.50 -1.92 7.71
N GLN A 166 14.59 -0.97 7.46
CA GLN A 166 13.20 -1.08 7.89
C GLN A 166 12.47 -2.20 7.17
N ILE A 167 12.64 -2.32 5.84
CA ILE A 167 12.03 -3.40 5.06
C ILE A 167 12.59 -4.76 5.52
N TYR A 168 13.92 -4.87 5.69
CA TYR A 168 14.56 -6.09 6.19
C TYR A 168 14.02 -6.46 7.58
N ASN A 169 14.00 -5.51 8.52
CA ASN A 169 13.49 -5.71 9.88
C ASN A 169 12.02 -6.17 9.85
N TRP A 170 11.20 -5.60 8.97
CA TRP A 170 9.82 -6.05 8.78
C TRP A 170 9.75 -7.50 8.31
N ILE A 171 10.53 -7.88 7.27
CA ILE A 171 10.54 -9.24 6.72
C ILE A 171 10.91 -10.27 7.78
N GLU A 172 11.94 -9.99 8.59
CA GLU A 172 12.40 -10.91 9.63
C GLU A 172 11.41 -11.00 10.81
N ASN A 173 10.73 -9.91 11.15
CA ASN A 173 9.78 -9.86 12.28
C ASN A 173 8.31 -10.17 11.91
N ASN A 174 7.98 -10.26 10.62
CA ASN A 174 6.65 -10.55 10.09
C ASN A 174 6.67 -11.74 9.13
N LYS A 175 7.15 -12.89 9.64
CA LYS A 175 7.20 -14.14 8.89
C LYS A 175 5.89 -14.39 8.14
N PHE A 176 6.00 -14.75 6.87
CA PHE A 176 4.86 -15.03 5.99
C PHE A 176 3.77 -15.87 6.67
N LEU A 177 2.53 -15.35 6.64
CA LEU A 177 1.32 -15.89 7.28
C LEU A 177 1.31 -15.87 8.81
N TYR A 178 2.23 -15.17 9.47
CA TYR A 178 2.30 -15.05 10.93
C TYR A 178 2.27 -13.60 11.41
N GLY A 179 1.52 -13.38 12.48
CA GLY A 179 1.39 -12.07 13.11
C GLY A 179 0.25 -11.24 12.53
N ILE A 180 0.01 -10.11 13.18
CA ILE A 180 -1.16 -9.26 12.93
C ILE A 180 -1.12 -8.66 11.51
N ASN A 181 0.07 -8.40 10.96
CA ASN A 181 0.26 -7.74 9.66
C ASN A 181 -0.05 -8.61 8.43
N TRP A 182 -0.47 -9.87 8.65
CA TRP A 182 -0.98 -10.79 7.63
C TRP A 182 -2.45 -11.14 7.85
N THR A 183 -3.22 -10.35 8.59
CA THR A 183 -4.63 -10.67 8.91
C THR A 183 -5.66 -9.95 8.04
N CYS A 184 -5.26 -8.88 7.33
CA CYS A 184 -6.09 -8.08 6.43
C CYS A 184 -5.38 -7.96 5.07
N ALA A 185 -6.07 -8.17 3.96
CA ALA A 185 -5.45 -8.23 2.62
C ALA A 185 -5.20 -6.84 2.04
N MET A 186 -6.08 -5.88 2.32
CA MET A 186 -5.90 -4.46 2.02
C MET A 186 -4.56 -3.96 2.58
N GLU A 187 -4.25 -4.28 3.83
CA GLU A 187 -3.00 -3.88 4.48
C GLU A 187 -1.76 -4.46 3.79
N VAL A 188 -1.87 -5.72 3.34
CA VAL A 188 -0.83 -6.42 2.59
C VAL A 188 -0.65 -5.78 1.21
N ALA A 189 -1.75 -5.40 0.55
CA ALA A 189 -1.74 -4.74 -0.75
C ALA A 189 -1.10 -3.34 -0.69
N ILE A 190 -1.53 -2.49 0.26
CA ILE A 190 -0.99 -1.13 0.42
C ILE A 190 0.51 -1.18 0.76
N ARG A 191 0.92 -2.07 1.66
CA ARG A 191 2.35 -2.27 1.99
C ARG A 191 3.15 -2.67 0.75
N ALA A 192 2.66 -3.64 -0.02
CA ALA A 192 3.35 -4.08 -1.24
C ALA A 192 3.54 -2.92 -2.23
N CYS A 193 2.53 -2.05 -2.39
CA CYS A 193 2.63 -0.90 -3.29
C CYS A 193 3.64 0.16 -2.79
N ASN A 194 3.69 0.44 -1.48
CA ASN A 194 4.70 1.35 -0.91
C ASN A 194 6.11 0.77 -1.01
N TRP A 195 6.27 -0.55 -0.87
CA TRP A 195 7.54 -1.25 -1.06
C TRP A 195 7.99 -1.27 -2.52
N ILE A 196 7.06 -1.43 -3.47
CA ILE A 196 7.33 -1.32 -4.90
C ILE A 196 7.94 0.04 -5.24
N TRP A 197 7.48 1.10 -4.58
CA TRP A 197 8.07 2.41 -4.79
C TRP A 197 9.52 2.48 -4.31
N ALA A 198 9.83 1.94 -3.13
CA ALA A 198 11.21 1.83 -2.65
C ALA A 198 12.10 1.02 -3.60
N TRP A 199 11.63 -0.14 -4.08
CA TRP A 199 12.37 -0.93 -5.08
C TRP A 199 12.57 -0.14 -6.38
N TRP A 200 11.54 0.52 -6.89
CA TRP A 200 11.65 1.34 -8.09
C TRP A 200 12.68 2.47 -7.93
N ALA A 201 12.82 3.03 -6.73
CA ALA A 201 13.78 4.06 -6.41
C ALA A 201 15.23 3.57 -6.33
N PHE A 202 15.41 2.36 -5.80
CA PHE A 202 16.70 1.94 -5.27
C PHE A 202 17.27 0.66 -5.86
N LYS A 203 16.55 -0.06 -6.73
CA LYS A 203 17.00 -1.35 -7.31
C LYS A 203 18.39 -1.33 -7.98
N ASP A 204 18.84 -0.16 -8.44
CA ASP A 204 20.13 0.04 -9.11
C ASP A 204 21.19 0.69 -8.18
N ASP A 205 20.85 0.95 -6.92
CA ASP A 205 21.77 1.52 -5.91
C ASP A 205 22.61 0.42 -5.23
N PRO A 206 23.92 0.64 -4.97
CA PRO A 206 24.79 -0.35 -4.31
C PRO A 206 24.31 -0.84 -2.94
N GLU A 207 23.58 -0.03 -2.17
CA GLU A 207 23.04 -0.45 -0.86
C GLU A 207 21.85 -1.42 -1.03
N TRP A 208 21.18 -1.41 -2.20
CA TRP A 208 20.20 -2.42 -2.58
C TRP A 208 20.89 -3.68 -3.10
N THR A 209 21.57 -4.39 -2.21
CA THR A 209 22.35 -5.57 -2.58
C THR A 209 21.50 -6.69 -3.19
N GLU A 210 22.11 -7.54 -4.03
CA GLU A 210 21.46 -8.73 -4.60
C GLU A 210 20.88 -9.67 -3.52
N ALA A 211 21.56 -9.80 -2.39
CA ALA A 211 21.09 -10.62 -1.27
C ALA A 211 19.79 -10.05 -0.65
N PHE A 212 19.71 -8.73 -0.54
CA PHE A 212 18.51 -8.05 -0.08
C PHE A 212 17.39 -8.11 -1.11
N ASP A 213 17.69 -7.85 -2.39
CA ASP A 213 16.72 -7.92 -3.49
C ASP A 213 16.04 -9.31 -3.57
N ASN A 214 16.82 -10.38 -3.41
CA ASN A 214 16.27 -11.74 -3.36
C ASN A 214 15.28 -11.97 -2.20
N LYS A 215 15.55 -11.40 -1.02
CA LYS A 215 14.63 -11.45 0.13
C LYS A 215 13.39 -10.60 -0.14
N PHE A 216 13.59 -9.41 -0.69
CA PHE A 216 12.54 -8.47 -1.05
C PHE A 216 11.57 -9.09 -2.07
N LEU A 217 12.07 -9.58 -3.21
CA LEU A 217 11.27 -10.19 -4.28
C LEU A 217 10.50 -11.42 -3.78
N LYS A 218 11.12 -12.24 -2.93
CA LYS A 218 10.44 -13.36 -2.26
C LYS A 218 9.27 -12.86 -1.41
N SER A 219 9.47 -11.78 -0.65
CA SER A 219 8.42 -11.18 0.16
C SER A 219 7.33 -10.57 -0.72
N ILE A 220 7.65 -9.83 -1.78
CA ILE A 220 6.64 -9.29 -2.70
C ILE A 220 5.80 -10.41 -3.32
N TRP A 221 6.42 -11.50 -3.78
CA TRP A 221 5.67 -12.65 -4.29
C TRP A 221 4.75 -13.26 -3.21
N GLN A 222 5.21 -13.34 -1.95
CA GLN A 222 4.38 -13.72 -0.80
C GLN A 222 3.17 -12.81 -0.60
N HIS A 223 3.34 -11.49 -0.79
CA HIS A 223 2.24 -10.53 -0.71
C HIS A 223 1.20 -10.82 -1.80
N GLY A 224 1.63 -10.95 -3.06
CA GLY A 224 0.73 -11.25 -4.18
C GLY A 224 0.00 -12.58 -3.98
N TRP A 225 0.70 -13.62 -3.56
CA TRP A 225 0.09 -14.91 -3.24
C TRP A 225 -0.93 -14.80 -2.11
N TYR A 226 -0.59 -14.07 -1.04
CA TYR A 226 -1.52 -13.88 0.08
C TYR A 226 -2.79 -13.17 -0.36
N ILE A 227 -2.67 -12.07 -1.09
CA ILE A 227 -3.81 -11.26 -1.54
C ILE A 227 -4.75 -12.11 -2.41
N GLU A 228 -4.20 -12.80 -3.43
CA GLU A 228 -4.98 -13.69 -4.30
C GLU A 228 -5.75 -14.78 -3.53
N ASN A 229 -5.22 -15.26 -2.41
CA ASN A 229 -5.83 -16.32 -1.60
C ASN A 229 -6.69 -15.81 -0.42
N ASN A 230 -6.78 -14.49 -0.22
CA ASN A 230 -7.51 -13.87 0.88
C ASN A 230 -8.28 -12.62 0.44
N LEU A 231 -8.71 -12.55 -0.82
CA LEU A 231 -9.53 -11.46 -1.34
C LEU A 231 -10.69 -11.14 -0.39
N GLU A 232 -10.89 -9.85 -0.12
CA GLU A 232 -11.93 -9.32 0.76
C GLU A 232 -13.25 -9.14 -0.02
N ASP A 233 -13.67 -10.20 -0.70
CA ASP A 233 -14.88 -10.26 -1.56
C ASP A 233 -16.08 -10.96 -0.88
N LYS A 234 -15.92 -11.32 0.39
CA LYS A 234 -16.92 -12.06 1.16
C LYS A 234 -17.89 -11.12 1.85
N GLY A 235 -19.17 -11.53 1.90
CA GLY A 235 -20.22 -10.75 2.58
C GLY A 235 -21.14 -9.97 1.64
N GLY A 236 -20.96 -10.11 0.33
CA GLY A 236 -21.90 -9.61 -0.68
C GLY A 236 -21.74 -8.13 -1.05
N ILE A 237 -20.93 -7.37 -0.32
CA ILE A 237 -20.58 -5.99 -0.63
C ILE A 237 -19.06 -5.91 -0.74
N ARG A 238 -18.58 -5.49 -1.91
CA ARG A 238 -17.16 -5.20 -2.16
C ARG A 238 -16.92 -3.73 -1.82
N THR A 239 -16.02 -3.46 -0.88
CA THR A 239 -15.69 -2.09 -0.43
C THR A 239 -14.29 -1.69 -0.90
N ASN A 240 -13.80 -0.54 -0.43
CA ASN A 240 -12.41 -0.09 -0.60
C ASN A 240 -11.35 -1.14 -0.21
N HIS A 241 -11.66 -2.09 0.69
CA HIS A 241 -10.78 -3.22 1.00
C HIS A 241 -10.54 -4.11 -0.22
N TYR A 242 -11.62 -4.56 -0.87
CA TYR A 242 -11.51 -5.38 -2.09
C TYR A 242 -10.80 -4.63 -3.20
N LEU A 243 -11.11 -3.33 -3.40
CA LEU A 243 -10.41 -2.53 -4.39
C LEU A 243 -8.91 -2.46 -4.09
N SER A 244 -8.52 -2.30 -2.83
CA SER A 244 -7.11 -2.31 -2.42
C SER A 244 -6.42 -3.63 -2.77
N ASP A 245 -7.07 -4.77 -2.55
CA ASP A 245 -6.56 -6.09 -2.95
C ASP A 245 -6.28 -6.17 -4.44
N ILE A 246 -7.26 -5.75 -5.25
CA ILE A 246 -7.16 -5.74 -6.72
C ILE A 246 -6.01 -4.85 -7.18
N VAL A 247 -5.88 -3.66 -6.58
CA VAL A 247 -4.79 -2.73 -6.88
C VAL A 247 -3.44 -3.32 -6.49
N GLY A 248 -3.32 -3.97 -5.33
CA GLY A 248 -2.09 -4.66 -4.92
C GLY A 248 -1.64 -5.72 -5.91
N LEU A 249 -2.56 -6.59 -6.35
CA LEU A 249 -2.26 -7.61 -7.37
C LEU A 249 -1.88 -7.00 -8.72
N LEU A 250 -2.58 -5.94 -9.13
CA LEU A 250 -2.30 -5.22 -10.38
C LEU A 250 -0.88 -4.63 -10.36
N PHE A 251 -0.51 -3.96 -9.26
CA PHE A 251 0.83 -3.39 -9.08
C PHE A 251 1.91 -4.46 -9.14
N ILE A 252 1.76 -5.55 -8.39
CA ILE A 252 2.75 -6.63 -8.39
C ILE A 252 2.85 -7.27 -9.78
N GLY A 253 1.71 -7.55 -10.42
CA GLY A 253 1.66 -8.19 -11.74
C GLY A 253 2.26 -7.33 -12.87
N ILE A 254 2.17 -6.01 -12.77
CA ILE A 254 2.81 -5.10 -13.73
C ILE A 254 4.29 -4.92 -13.42
N MET A 255 4.65 -4.69 -12.15
CA MET A 255 6.01 -4.29 -11.77
C MET A 255 7.02 -5.44 -11.75
N PHE A 256 6.57 -6.68 -11.57
CA PHE A 256 7.43 -7.86 -11.52
C PHE A 256 6.98 -8.93 -12.53
N PRO A 257 7.03 -8.63 -13.84
CA PRO A 257 6.56 -9.53 -14.91
C PRO A 257 7.31 -10.86 -14.98
N HIS A 258 8.47 -10.96 -14.31
CA HIS A 258 9.27 -12.17 -14.22
C HIS A 258 8.72 -13.20 -13.21
N PHE A 259 7.78 -12.83 -12.33
CA PHE A 259 7.09 -13.83 -11.55
C PHE A 259 6.16 -14.63 -12.46
N LYS A 260 6.21 -15.96 -12.35
CA LYS A 260 5.28 -16.86 -13.05
C LYS A 260 3.79 -16.53 -12.87
N ASP A 261 3.42 -15.93 -11.73
CA ASP A 261 2.04 -15.54 -11.43
C ASP A 261 1.68 -14.13 -11.92
N ALA A 262 2.66 -13.31 -12.32
CA ALA A 262 2.48 -11.89 -12.60
C ALA A 262 1.47 -11.62 -13.71
N GLU A 263 1.53 -12.36 -14.82
CA GLU A 263 0.59 -12.16 -15.93
C GLU A 263 -0.86 -12.45 -15.50
N ARG A 264 -1.05 -13.47 -14.65
CA ARG A 264 -2.37 -13.79 -14.09
C ARG A 264 -2.86 -12.68 -13.18
N TRP A 265 -2.01 -12.19 -12.26
CA TRP A 265 -2.35 -11.10 -11.35
C TRP A 265 -2.64 -9.78 -12.10
N LYS A 266 -1.84 -9.45 -13.12
CA LYS A 266 -2.07 -8.29 -14.00
C LYS A 266 -3.41 -8.41 -14.71
N LYS A 267 -3.68 -9.52 -15.39
CA LYS A 267 -4.94 -9.73 -16.13
C LYS A 267 -6.15 -9.65 -15.20
N PHE A 268 -6.10 -10.34 -14.06
CA PHE A 268 -7.16 -10.30 -13.05
C PHE A 268 -7.35 -8.89 -12.49
N GLY A 269 -6.25 -8.21 -12.15
CA GLY A 269 -6.23 -6.85 -11.64
C GLY A 269 -6.89 -5.85 -12.59
N VAL A 270 -6.55 -5.89 -13.89
CA VAL A 270 -7.16 -4.99 -14.89
C VAL A 270 -8.66 -5.27 -15.03
N GLN A 271 -9.05 -6.54 -15.09
CA GLN A 271 -10.46 -6.93 -15.24
C GLN A 271 -11.30 -6.48 -14.03
N GLU A 272 -10.85 -6.77 -12.82
CA GLU A 272 -11.59 -6.38 -11.62
C GLU A 272 -11.48 -4.87 -11.34
N LEU A 273 -10.40 -4.18 -11.73
CA LEU A 273 -10.33 -2.71 -11.62
C LEU A 273 -11.44 -2.03 -12.44
N ILE A 274 -11.66 -2.49 -13.67
CA ILE A 274 -12.74 -1.98 -14.54
C ILE A 274 -14.10 -2.28 -13.92
N ARG A 275 -14.27 -3.52 -13.43
CA ARG A 275 -15.51 -3.95 -12.79
C ARG A 275 -15.82 -3.17 -11.50
N CYS A 276 -14.82 -2.95 -10.65
CA CYS A 276 -14.95 -2.16 -9.43
C CYS A 276 -15.34 -0.71 -9.75
N MET A 277 -14.81 -0.11 -10.82
CA MET A 277 -15.25 1.23 -11.25
C MET A 277 -16.74 1.25 -11.63
N GLU A 278 -17.29 0.15 -12.16
CA GLU A 278 -18.72 0.00 -12.46
C GLU A 278 -19.60 -0.29 -11.25
N GLU A 279 -19.13 -1.12 -10.33
CA GLU A 279 -19.89 -1.54 -9.16
C GLU A 279 -19.83 -0.52 -8.01
N MET A 280 -18.69 0.16 -7.84
CA MET A 280 -18.41 0.99 -6.66
C MET A 280 -18.62 2.49 -6.89
N VAL A 281 -18.76 2.95 -8.13
CA VAL A 281 -18.87 4.38 -8.44
C VAL A 281 -20.11 4.63 -9.30
N TYR A 282 -20.98 5.50 -8.81
CA TYR A 282 -22.21 5.87 -9.51
C TYR A 282 -21.92 6.66 -10.81
N PRO A 283 -22.88 6.77 -11.74
CA PRO A 283 -22.70 7.52 -12.99
C PRO A 283 -22.38 9.01 -12.81
N ASP A 284 -22.61 9.59 -11.64
CA ASP A 284 -22.28 10.96 -11.25
C ASP A 284 -20.88 11.09 -10.62
N GLY A 285 -20.15 9.98 -10.45
CA GLY A 285 -18.80 9.96 -9.86
C GLY A 285 -18.78 9.73 -8.35
N VAL A 286 -19.92 9.59 -7.68
CA VAL A 286 -19.93 9.36 -6.23
C VAL A 286 -19.63 7.90 -5.91
N SER A 287 -18.68 7.64 -5.01
CA SER A 287 -18.42 6.30 -4.45
C SER A 287 -19.62 5.81 -3.63
N PHE A 288 -19.96 4.53 -3.75
CA PHE A 288 -21.17 3.96 -3.17
C PHE A 288 -21.20 3.95 -1.62
N GLU A 289 -20.03 4.02 -0.97
CA GLU A 289 -19.89 3.91 0.48
C GLU A 289 -20.39 5.14 1.26
N ASN A 290 -20.86 6.19 0.56
CA ASN A 290 -21.44 7.41 1.16
C ASN A 290 -20.56 8.07 2.25
N SER A 291 -19.24 7.93 2.12
CA SER A 291 -18.24 8.57 2.98
C SER A 291 -17.27 9.40 2.15
N THR A 292 -16.99 10.63 2.57
CA THR A 292 -16.00 11.48 1.88
C THR A 292 -14.58 10.95 2.06
N ALA A 293 -14.26 10.37 3.23
CA ALA A 293 -12.96 9.74 3.48
C ALA A 293 -12.76 8.48 2.61
N TYR A 294 -13.77 7.61 2.50
CA TYR A 294 -13.68 6.44 1.61
C TYR A 294 -13.70 6.82 0.13
N HIS A 295 -14.43 7.89 -0.25
CA HIS A 295 -14.33 8.45 -1.59
C HIS A 295 -12.88 8.82 -1.92
N ARG A 296 -12.16 9.49 -1.00
CA ARG A 296 -10.75 9.85 -1.19
C ARG A 296 -9.89 8.62 -1.47
N LEU A 297 -9.95 7.61 -0.61
CA LEU A 297 -9.14 6.40 -0.75
C LEU A 297 -9.47 5.66 -2.06
N VAL A 298 -10.75 5.50 -2.39
CA VAL A 298 -11.19 4.85 -3.63
C VAL A 298 -10.70 5.63 -4.86
N LEU A 299 -10.77 6.96 -4.81
CA LEU A 299 -10.25 7.81 -5.88
C LEU A 299 -8.73 7.69 -6.02
N GLU A 300 -7.98 7.66 -4.92
CA GLU A 300 -6.54 7.37 -4.96
C GLU A 300 -6.28 6.03 -5.66
N LEU A 301 -6.90 4.94 -5.18
CA LEU A 301 -6.72 3.59 -5.71
C LEU A 301 -6.97 3.53 -7.22
N PHE A 302 -8.05 4.13 -7.72
CA PHE A 302 -8.32 4.20 -9.15
C PHE A 302 -7.32 5.09 -9.91
N THR A 303 -7.00 6.26 -9.37
CA THR A 303 -6.11 7.24 -10.02
C THR A 303 -4.71 6.68 -10.22
N TYR A 304 -4.10 6.18 -9.14
CA TYR A 304 -2.76 5.61 -9.18
C TYR A 304 -2.71 4.37 -10.09
N SER A 305 -3.73 3.52 -10.06
CA SER A 305 -3.83 2.36 -10.96
C SER A 305 -4.01 2.75 -12.43
N ALA A 306 -4.79 3.79 -12.72
CA ALA A 306 -4.99 4.30 -14.08
C ALA A 306 -3.69 4.87 -14.66
N ILE A 307 -2.92 5.60 -13.83
CA ILE A 307 -1.60 6.11 -14.21
C ILE A 307 -0.63 4.95 -14.45
N LEU A 308 -0.59 3.93 -13.58
CA LEU A 308 0.21 2.73 -13.77
C LEU A 308 -0.14 2.04 -15.10
N CYS A 309 -1.44 1.82 -15.38
CA CYS A 309 -1.89 1.18 -16.60
C CYS A 309 -1.46 1.99 -17.84
N LYS A 310 -1.71 3.30 -17.83
CA LYS A 310 -1.37 4.21 -18.94
C LYS A 310 0.13 4.23 -19.24
N ARG A 311 0.99 4.12 -18.22
CA ARG A 311 2.46 4.10 -18.37
C ARG A 311 3.04 2.77 -18.87
N ASN A 312 2.23 1.72 -18.83
CA ASN A 312 2.60 0.38 -19.28
C ASN A 312 1.74 -0.07 -20.47
N ASP A 313 1.18 0.89 -21.21
CA ASP A 313 0.38 0.66 -22.42
C ASP A 313 -0.83 -0.28 -22.22
N ILE A 314 -1.36 -0.32 -20.99
CA ILE A 314 -2.58 -1.06 -20.65
C ILE A 314 -3.77 -0.13 -20.84
N VAL A 315 -4.63 -0.49 -21.81
CA VAL A 315 -5.79 0.31 -22.18
C VAL A 315 -6.95 0.04 -21.22
N LEU A 316 -7.33 1.08 -20.46
CA LEU A 316 -8.60 1.12 -19.74
C LEU A 316 -9.70 1.74 -20.62
N PRO A 317 -10.94 1.24 -20.56
CA PRO A 317 -12.01 1.66 -21.47
C PRO A 317 -12.46 3.10 -21.20
N ALA A 318 -13.01 3.78 -22.21
CA ALA A 318 -13.44 5.18 -22.07
C ALA A 318 -14.42 5.45 -20.90
N PRO A 319 -15.43 4.58 -20.61
CA PRO A 319 -16.29 4.75 -19.44
C PRO A 319 -15.55 4.79 -18.10
N PHE A 320 -14.42 4.06 -17.98
CA PHE A 320 -13.58 4.11 -16.78
C PHE A 320 -13.01 5.51 -16.58
N TRP A 321 -12.41 6.09 -17.63
CA TRP A 321 -11.82 7.43 -17.57
C TRP A 321 -12.87 8.52 -17.34
N GLN A 322 -14.03 8.41 -17.98
CA GLN A 322 -15.14 9.34 -17.79
C GLN A 322 -15.65 9.33 -16.35
N ARG A 323 -15.77 8.15 -15.73
CA ARG A 323 -16.24 8.03 -14.35
C ARG A 323 -15.16 8.48 -13.36
N LEU A 324 -13.88 8.16 -13.62
CA LEU A 324 -12.76 8.66 -12.84
C LEU A 324 -12.72 10.20 -12.83
N GLU A 325 -12.93 10.85 -13.98
CA GLU A 325 -13.00 12.31 -14.07
C GLU A 325 -14.12 12.88 -13.18
N LYS A 326 -15.31 12.26 -13.21
CA LYS A 326 -16.44 12.66 -12.36
C LYS A 326 -16.18 12.51 -10.86
N MET A 327 -15.36 11.53 -10.45
CA MET A 327 -14.93 11.44 -9.05
C MET A 327 -14.13 12.69 -8.62
N PHE A 328 -13.26 13.22 -9.49
CA PHE A 328 -12.59 14.49 -9.21
C PHE A 328 -13.57 15.66 -9.18
N GLU A 329 -14.56 15.68 -10.07
CA GLU A 329 -15.63 16.70 -10.05
C GLU A 329 -16.41 16.68 -8.73
N PHE A 330 -16.71 15.50 -8.19
CA PHE A 330 -17.38 15.38 -6.89
C PHE A 330 -16.60 16.11 -5.79
N ILE A 331 -15.27 15.87 -5.68
CA ILE A 331 -14.44 16.59 -4.71
C ILE A 331 -14.51 18.10 -4.96
N MET A 332 -14.36 18.52 -6.23
CA MET A 332 -14.41 19.93 -6.61
C MET A 332 -15.71 20.62 -6.18
N TYR A 333 -16.86 19.97 -6.37
CA TYR A 333 -18.18 20.53 -6.04
C TYR A 333 -18.54 20.45 -4.55
N CYS A 334 -18.02 19.44 -3.82
CA CYS A 334 -18.31 19.26 -2.40
C CYS A 334 -17.36 20.02 -1.47
N MET A 335 -16.21 20.47 -1.98
CA MET A 335 -15.23 21.21 -1.20
C MET A 335 -15.81 22.52 -0.66
N ARG A 336 -15.55 22.80 0.62
CA ARG A 336 -15.98 24.02 1.28
C ARG A 336 -15.15 25.23 0.81
N PRO A 337 -15.62 26.47 0.99
CA PRO A 337 -14.88 27.67 0.59
C PRO A 337 -13.49 27.84 1.23
N ASP A 338 -13.19 27.15 2.33
CA ASP A 338 -11.86 27.12 2.96
C ASP A 338 -10.90 26.10 2.32
N GLY A 339 -11.34 25.37 1.29
CA GLY A 339 -10.54 24.38 0.58
C GLY A 339 -10.52 23.00 1.23
N LEU A 340 -11.33 22.78 2.28
CA LEU A 340 -11.41 21.50 2.99
C LEU A 340 -12.69 20.75 2.65
N MET A 341 -12.63 19.43 2.69
CA MET A 341 -13.80 18.58 2.48
C MET A 341 -14.68 18.52 3.75
N PRO A 342 -16.01 18.47 3.59
CA PRO A 342 -16.89 18.14 4.71
C PRO A 342 -16.68 16.67 5.13
N MET A 343 -16.67 16.42 6.43
CA MET A 343 -16.64 15.08 7.00
C MET A 343 -18.05 14.49 6.98
N ILE A 344 -18.30 13.57 6.05
CA ILE A 344 -19.58 12.88 5.89
C ILE A 344 -19.30 11.38 5.92
N GLY A 345 -20.09 10.64 6.71
CA GLY A 345 -19.94 9.19 6.88
C GLY A 345 -18.77 8.80 7.78
N ASP A 346 -18.44 7.50 7.76
CA ASP A 346 -17.32 6.95 8.53
C ASP A 346 -15.97 7.36 7.93
N SER A 347 -14.96 7.50 8.79
CA SER A 347 -13.58 7.79 8.39
C SER A 347 -12.61 6.98 9.23
N ASP A 348 -11.56 6.49 8.59
CA ASP A 348 -10.42 5.87 9.27
C ASP A 348 -9.08 6.37 8.76
N ASP A 349 -9.06 7.58 8.19
CA ASP A 349 -7.89 8.26 7.66
C ASP A 349 -7.12 7.48 6.57
N GLY A 350 -7.70 6.42 6.01
CA GLY A 350 -7.07 5.56 5.00
C GLY A 350 -6.52 6.35 3.81
N ARG A 351 -5.28 6.03 3.44
CA ARG A 351 -4.55 6.56 2.28
C ARG A 351 -3.95 5.41 1.50
N PHE A 352 -3.73 5.58 0.21
CA PHE A 352 -2.93 4.63 -0.58
C PHE A 352 -1.44 4.97 -0.50
N PHE A 353 -1.08 6.16 -0.98
CA PHE A 353 0.26 6.73 -0.85
C PHE A 353 0.19 8.09 -0.16
N ILE A 354 1.17 8.41 0.69
CA ILE A 354 1.32 9.73 1.32
C ILE A 354 2.58 10.39 0.74
N LEU A 355 2.42 11.43 -0.09
CA LEU A 355 3.53 12.03 -0.85
C LEU A 355 3.93 13.41 -0.35
N ALA A 356 3.26 13.95 0.65
CA ALA A 356 3.63 15.20 1.31
C ALA A 356 3.06 15.21 2.73
N ASP A 357 3.64 16.03 3.60
CA ASP A 357 3.05 16.42 4.87
C ASP A 357 2.76 15.22 5.81
N TYR A 358 3.61 14.17 5.84
CA TYR A 358 3.33 12.89 6.54
C TYR A 358 2.82 13.07 7.99
N TYR A 359 3.45 13.96 8.74
CA TYR A 359 3.12 14.24 10.14
C TYR A 359 1.87 15.11 10.26
N ASP A 360 1.83 16.19 9.49
CA ASP A 360 0.94 17.32 9.73
C ASP A 360 -0.17 17.48 8.69
N TRP A 361 -0.34 16.51 7.77
CA TRP A 361 -1.33 16.62 6.72
C TRP A 361 -2.75 16.74 7.28
N ASP A 362 -3.53 17.67 6.75
CA ASP A 362 -4.94 17.78 7.10
C ASP A 362 -5.71 16.65 6.39
N ARG A 363 -6.37 15.81 7.19
CA ARG A 363 -7.16 14.66 6.71
C ARG A 363 -8.32 15.11 5.82
N SER A 364 -8.76 16.36 5.93
CA SER A 364 -9.84 16.93 5.12
C SER A 364 -9.33 17.65 3.87
N ASP A 365 -8.02 17.81 3.68
CA ASP A 365 -7.44 18.45 2.49
C ASP A 365 -7.29 17.44 1.35
N PHE A 366 -8.19 17.54 0.36
CA PHE A 366 -8.19 16.67 -0.82
C PHE A 366 -7.64 17.40 -2.06
N ARG A 367 -7.11 18.61 -1.91
CA ARG A 367 -6.68 19.45 -3.05
C ARG A 367 -5.53 18.84 -3.85
N TYR A 368 -4.72 17.98 -3.23
CA TYR A 368 -3.69 17.23 -3.95
C TYR A 368 -4.30 16.34 -5.05
N LEU A 369 -5.48 15.73 -4.82
CA LEU A 369 -6.19 14.97 -5.85
C LEU A 369 -6.65 15.88 -6.99
N LEU A 370 -7.22 17.05 -6.67
CA LEU A 370 -7.62 18.02 -7.70
C LEU A 370 -6.43 18.46 -8.55
N SER A 371 -5.25 18.60 -7.95
CA SER A 371 -4.03 18.92 -8.67
C SER A 371 -3.61 17.80 -9.65
N ILE A 372 -3.72 16.53 -9.24
CA ILE A 372 -3.49 15.37 -10.09
C ILE A 372 -4.51 15.34 -11.23
N GLY A 373 -5.80 15.52 -10.91
CA GLY A 373 -6.90 15.55 -11.86
C GLY A 373 -6.75 16.65 -12.91
N ALA A 374 -6.32 17.85 -12.50
CA ALA A 374 -6.06 18.96 -13.40
C ALA A 374 -5.02 18.59 -14.48
N VAL A 375 -3.93 17.93 -14.10
CA VAL A 375 -2.91 17.46 -15.07
C VAL A 375 -3.43 16.29 -15.90
N LEU A 376 -4.10 15.32 -15.27
CA LEU A 376 -4.55 14.10 -15.91
C LEU A 376 -5.60 14.37 -17.00
N PHE A 377 -6.52 15.29 -16.75
CA PHE A 377 -7.65 15.64 -17.62
C PHE A 377 -7.50 16.98 -18.33
N LYS A 378 -6.40 17.71 -18.09
CA LYS A 378 -6.13 19.05 -18.67
C LYS A 378 -7.23 20.07 -18.34
N ARG A 379 -7.56 20.18 -17.05
CA ARG A 379 -8.70 20.94 -16.55
C ARG A 379 -8.28 22.09 -15.63
N SER A 380 -8.52 23.32 -16.10
CA SER A 380 -8.15 24.54 -15.38
C SER A 380 -9.06 24.85 -14.19
N ASP A 381 -10.30 24.36 -14.19
CA ASP A 381 -11.23 24.45 -13.06
C ASP A 381 -10.80 23.58 -11.88
N LEU A 382 -10.35 22.34 -12.13
CA LEU A 382 -9.72 21.50 -11.11
C LEU A 382 -8.45 22.15 -10.55
N LYS A 383 -7.62 22.77 -11.41
CA LYS A 383 -6.44 23.55 -10.97
C LYS A 383 -6.85 24.71 -10.07
N LEU A 384 -7.86 25.48 -10.46
CA LEU A 384 -8.33 26.64 -9.69
C LEU A 384 -8.70 26.22 -8.26
N MET A 385 -9.37 25.08 -8.13
CA MET A 385 -9.80 24.54 -6.84
C MET A 385 -8.65 23.88 -6.05
N ALA A 386 -7.69 23.25 -6.72
CA ALA A 386 -6.46 22.78 -6.09
C ALA A 386 -5.59 23.94 -5.55
N GLY A 387 -5.60 25.07 -6.25
CA GLY A 387 -4.76 26.24 -5.95
C GLY A 387 -3.31 25.98 -6.34
N ARG A 388 -2.51 25.44 -5.42
CA ARG A 388 -1.07 25.20 -5.63
C ARG A 388 -0.80 23.92 -6.42
N ALA A 389 0.37 23.85 -7.07
CA ALA A 389 0.86 22.59 -7.60
C ALA A 389 1.31 21.70 -6.44
N HIS A 390 0.54 20.66 -6.11
CA HIS A 390 0.93 19.74 -5.04
C HIS A 390 2.04 18.78 -5.51
N GLU A 391 2.82 18.27 -4.56
CA GLU A 391 4.00 17.45 -4.82
C GLU A 391 3.69 16.17 -5.61
N GLU A 392 2.48 15.64 -5.47
CA GLU A 392 2.03 14.44 -6.16
C GLU A 392 2.17 14.57 -7.68
N ILE A 393 1.91 15.75 -8.25
CA ILE A 393 2.07 15.99 -9.69
C ILE A 393 3.50 15.69 -10.12
N PHE A 394 4.49 16.09 -9.31
CA PHE A 394 5.88 15.90 -9.64
C PHE A 394 6.24 14.41 -9.69
N TRP A 395 5.92 13.64 -8.65
CA TRP A 395 6.22 12.19 -8.64
C TRP A 395 5.44 11.44 -9.71
N LEU A 396 4.21 11.85 -9.98
CA LEU A 396 3.34 11.17 -10.92
C LEU A 396 3.55 11.58 -12.37
N PHE A 397 4.05 12.77 -12.68
CA PHE A 397 4.12 13.28 -14.07
C PHE A 397 5.44 13.97 -14.42
N GLY A 398 6.28 14.29 -13.44
CA GLY A 398 7.60 14.91 -13.64
C GLY A 398 7.54 16.40 -13.91
N GLU A 399 8.65 16.96 -14.39
CA GLU A 399 8.72 18.39 -14.76
C GLU A 399 7.63 18.76 -15.78
N ASP A 400 7.38 17.89 -16.77
CA ASP A 400 6.34 18.09 -17.78
C ASP A 400 4.95 18.28 -17.15
N GLY A 401 4.62 17.51 -16.10
CA GLY A 401 3.35 17.64 -15.39
C GLY A 401 3.25 18.93 -14.58
N VAL A 402 4.34 19.34 -13.92
CA VAL A 402 4.41 20.60 -13.18
C VAL A 402 4.28 21.79 -14.14
N GLU A 403 4.97 21.76 -15.28
CA GLU A 403 4.84 22.78 -16.31
C GLU A 403 3.44 22.82 -16.92
N GLN A 404 2.84 21.65 -17.19
CA GLN A 404 1.47 21.57 -17.68
C GLN A 404 0.50 22.20 -16.68
N TYR A 405 0.64 21.88 -15.38
CA TYR A 405 -0.15 22.51 -14.33
C TYR A 405 0.03 24.03 -14.35
N GLY A 406 1.26 24.53 -14.51
CA GLY A 406 1.53 25.96 -14.62
C GLY A 406 0.80 26.65 -15.78
N ARG A 407 0.64 25.96 -16.92
CA ARG A 407 0.02 26.49 -18.15
C ARG A 407 -1.51 26.46 -18.20
N LEU A 408 -2.15 25.54 -17.45
CA LEU A 408 -3.62 25.47 -17.32
C LEU A 408 -4.18 26.74 -16.69
#